data_AF-A0A3A8ZZP0-F1
#
_entry.id   AF-A0A3A8ZZP0-F1
#
_cell.length_a   1.000
_cell.length_b   1.000
_cell.length_c   1.000
_cell.angle_alpha   90.00
_cell.angle_beta   90.00
_cell.angle_gamma   90.00
#
_symmetry.space_group_name_H-M   'P 1'
#
loop_
_entity.id
_entity.type
_entity.pdbx_description
1 polymer ?
#
loop_
_entity_poly.entity_id
_entity_poly.type
_entity_poly.pdbx_seq_one_letter_code
_entity_poly.pdbx_strand_id
1 'polypeptide(L)'
;MSEVKTELFDVENYLALMNLYRDEWKYRDQWFISTFWRMVYLSLIISFLPNFLAAFSVESELVTKLPVWVFSVLGILCALFGLYIMIVENKKITYIDNAYRVLENELPEKYRVEKMKKSPARLRTNNVLCVVIFLVIILLSIVNIVSEYCF
;
A
#
# COMPACT_ATOMS: atom_id res chain seq x y z
N MET A 1 27.61 40.69 -5.32
CA MET A 1 26.55 40.77 -4.28
C MET A 1 25.16 40.42 -4.84
N SER A 2 24.89 40.60 -6.14
CA SER A 2 23.72 40.02 -6.81
C SER A 2 23.81 38.50 -6.94
N GLU A 3 24.96 37.96 -7.40
CA GLU A 3 25.15 36.51 -7.61
C GLU A 3 24.94 35.68 -6.33
N VAL A 4 25.48 36.12 -5.19
CA VAL A 4 25.27 35.44 -3.88
C VAL A 4 23.79 35.45 -3.48
N LYS A 5 23.04 36.50 -3.80
CA LYS A 5 21.59 36.54 -3.54
C LYS A 5 20.83 35.60 -4.46
N THR A 6 21.23 35.49 -5.73
CA THR A 6 20.65 34.57 -6.70
C THR A 6 20.90 33.12 -6.31
N GLU A 7 22.13 32.78 -5.92
CA GLU A 7 22.49 31.44 -5.42
C GLU A 7 21.74 31.07 -4.14
N LEU A 8 21.59 32.01 -3.19
CA LEU A 8 20.81 31.76 -1.97
C LEU A 8 19.33 31.49 -2.28
N PHE A 9 18.76 32.27 -3.20
CA PHE A 9 17.35 32.16 -3.58
C PHE A 9 17.09 30.83 -4.31
N ASP A 10 18.04 30.39 -5.14
CA ASP A 10 17.98 29.08 -5.78
C ASP A 10 18.05 27.96 -4.74
N VAL A 11 18.97 28.02 -3.79
CA VAL A 11 19.07 27.02 -2.70
C VAL A 11 17.78 26.98 -1.85
N GLU A 12 17.18 28.13 -1.52
CA GLU A 12 15.90 28.21 -0.82
C GLU A 12 14.76 27.55 -1.62
N ASN A 13 14.71 27.78 -2.94
CA ASN A 13 13.73 27.15 -3.83
C ASN A 13 13.93 25.63 -3.90
N TYR A 14 15.16 25.15 -3.99
CA TYR A 14 15.48 23.71 -3.95
C TYR A 14 15.08 23.08 -2.62
N LEU A 15 15.36 23.74 -1.49
CA LEU A 15 14.96 23.25 -0.16
C LEU A 15 13.44 23.25 0.01
N ALA A 16 12.74 24.28 -0.48
CA ALA A 16 11.28 24.33 -0.47
C ALA A 16 10.68 23.19 -1.29
N LEU A 17 11.22 22.92 -2.47
CA LEU A 17 10.80 21.83 -3.33
C LEU A 17 11.05 20.46 -2.69
N MET A 18 12.20 20.27 -2.04
CA MET A 18 12.50 19.04 -1.29
C MET A 18 11.54 18.83 -0.11
N ASN A 19 11.20 19.90 0.63
CA ASN A 19 10.22 19.80 1.70
C ASN A 19 8.84 19.41 1.17
N LEU A 20 8.42 19.96 0.03
CA LEU A 20 7.17 19.57 -0.65
C LEU A 20 7.16 18.07 -0.99
N TYR A 21 8.23 17.56 -1.63
CA TYR A 21 8.33 16.14 -1.95
C TYR A 21 8.34 15.24 -0.71
N ARG A 22 8.97 15.69 0.37
CA ARG A 22 9.00 14.95 1.64
C ARG A 22 7.62 14.86 2.29
N ASP A 23 6.85 15.94 2.26
CA ASP A 23 5.51 15.94 2.83
C ASP A 23 4.51 15.17 1.96
N GLU A 24 4.63 15.25 0.63
CA GLU A 24 3.88 14.39 -0.30
C GLU A 24 4.21 12.91 -0.07
N TRP A 25 5.48 12.57 0.15
CA TRP A 25 5.91 11.21 0.46
C TRP A 25 5.25 10.68 1.75
N LYS A 26 5.27 11.48 2.83
CA LYS A 26 4.61 11.10 4.11
C LYS A 26 3.11 10.92 3.94
N TYR A 27 2.46 11.84 3.22
CA TYR A 27 1.03 11.76 2.94
C TYR A 27 0.68 10.45 2.21
N ARG A 28 1.46 10.10 1.17
CA ARG A 28 1.25 8.85 0.43
C ARG A 28 1.55 7.61 1.24
N ASP A 29 2.56 7.62 2.09
CA ASP A 29 2.88 6.48 2.96
C ASP A 29 1.73 6.20 3.96
N GLN A 30 1.19 7.24 4.59
CA GLN A 30 0.02 7.10 5.48
C GLN A 30 -1.22 6.60 4.73
N TRP A 31 -1.49 7.18 3.56
CA TRP A 31 -2.64 6.76 2.74
C TRP A 31 -2.47 5.33 2.20
N PHE A 32 -1.24 4.93 1.86
CA PHE A 32 -0.91 3.56 1.45
C PHE A 32 -1.21 2.57 2.57
N ILE A 33 -0.71 2.81 3.79
CA ILE A 33 -0.94 1.93 4.94
C ILE A 33 -2.44 1.83 5.27
N SER A 34 -3.17 2.95 5.25
CA SER A 34 -4.61 2.97 5.51
C SER A 34 -5.38 2.15 4.47
N THR A 35 -5.10 2.38 3.19
CA THR A 35 -5.77 1.68 2.08
C THR A 35 -5.42 0.20 2.05
N PHE A 36 -4.15 -0.14 2.35
CA PHE A 36 -3.68 -1.51 2.46
C PHE A 36 -4.51 -2.32 3.45
N TRP A 37 -4.59 -1.86 4.70
CA TRP A 37 -5.35 -2.56 5.74
C TRP A 37 -6.84 -2.60 5.44
N ARG A 38 -7.41 -1.52 4.89
CA ARG A 38 -8.81 -1.48 4.48
C ARG A 38 -9.13 -2.55 3.44
N MET A 39 -8.30 -2.73 2.41
CA MET A 39 -8.50 -3.75 1.38
C MET A 39 -8.30 -5.17 1.90
N VAL A 40 -7.32 -5.37 2.78
CA VAL A 40 -7.09 -6.65 3.47
C VAL A 40 -8.32 -7.06 4.28
N TYR A 41 -8.82 -6.18 5.15
CA TYR A 41 -9.99 -6.46 5.96
C TYR A 41 -11.24 -6.67 5.11
N LEU A 42 -11.44 -5.87 4.07
CA LEU A 42 -12.59 -6.01 3.20
C LEU A 42 -12.59 -7.36 2.46
N SER A 43 -11.42 -7.80 1.97
CA SER A 43 -11.27 -9.10 1.31
C SER A 43 -11.52 -10.28 2.27
N LEU A 44 -11.02 -10.17 3.51
CA LEU A 44 -11.24 -11.18 4.55
C LEU A 44 -12.70 -11.25 5.00
N ILE A 45 -13.30 -10.10 5.32
CA ILE A 45 -14.70 -10.03 5.75
C ILE A 45 -15.61 -10.60 4.67
N ILE A 46 -15.41 -10.23 3.40
CA ILE A 46 -16.22 -10.77 2.31
C ILE A 46 -16.04 -12.28 2.18
N SER A 47 -14.79 -12.78 2.17
CA SER A 47 -14.51 -14.22 1.99
C SER A 47 -15.11 -15.08 3.10
N PHE A 48 -15.07 -14.60 4.34
CA PHE A 48 -15.44 -15.36 5.54
C PHE A 48 -16.79 -14.97 6.13
N LEU A 49 -17.53 -14.04 5.50
CA LEU A 49 -18.84 -13.58 5.96
C LEU A 49 -19.79 -14.74 6.34
N PRO A 50 -20.00 -15.76 5.47
CA PRO A 50 -20.85 -16.89 5.83
C PRO A 50 -20.37 -17.66 7.06
N ASN A 51 -19.06 -17.89 7.18
CA ASN A 51 -18.48 -18.61 8.31
C ASN A 51 -18.59 -17.82 9.62
N PHE A 52 -18.43 -16.50 9.55
CA PHE A 52 -18.64 -15.63 10.70
C PHE A 52 -20.08 -15.68 11.19
N LEU A 53 -21.06 -15.57 10.29
CA LEU A 53 -22.47 -15.61 10.68
C LEU A 53 -22.88 -16.98 11.25
N ALA A 54 -22.37 -18.07 10.66
CA ALA A 54 -22.57 -19.42 11.18
C ALA A 54 -22.02 -19.59 12.60
N ALA A 55 -20.83 -19.03 12.88
CA ALA A 55 -20.21 -19.11 14.21
C ALA A 55 -20.98 -18.33 15.30
N PHE A 56 -21.69 -17.26 14.92
CA PHE A 56 -22.50 -16.45 15.84
C PHE A 56 -23.98 -16.85 15.87
N SER A 57 -24.38 -17.91 15.15
CA SER A 57 -25.78 -18.33 15.02
C SER A 57 -26.71 -17.20 14.55
N VAL A 58 -26.21 -16.30 13.70
CA VAL A 58 -26.98 -15.18 13.15
C VAL A 58 -27.47 -15.59 11.76
N GLU A 59 -28.77 -15.70 11.60
CA GLU A 59 -29.39 -15.95 10.30
C GLU A 59 -29.50 -14.63 9.52
N SER A 60 -28.90 -14.59 8.33
CA SER A 60 -29.05 -13.48 7.39
C SER A 60 -29.64 -14.03 6.10
N GLU A 61 -30.81 -13.52 5.69
CA GLU A 61 -31.47 -13.94 4.44
C GLU A 61 -30.55 -13.90 3.21
N LEU A 62 -29.60 -12.96 3.19
CA LEU A 62 -28.69 -12.77 2.06
C LEU A 62 -27.65 -13.89 1.97
N VAL A 63 -27.17 -14.37 3.12
CA VAL A 63 -26.21 -15.47 3.21
C VAL A 63 -26.91 -16.82 3.06
N THR A 64 -28.15 -16.95 3.49
CA THR A 64 -28.92 -18.19 3.29
C THR A 64 -29.32 -18.42 1.83
N LYS A 65 -29.46 -17.35 1.03
CA LYS A 65 -29.84 -17.41 -0.39
C LYS A 65 -28.66 -17.62 -1.33
N LEU A 66 -27.44 -17.25 -0.91
CA LEU A 66 -26.25 -17.31 -1.75
C LEU A 66 -25.31 -18.43 -1.28
N PRO A 67 -24.76 -19.23 -2.20
CA PRO A 67 -23.84 -20.29 -1.83
C PRO A 67 -22.49 -19.70 -1.36
N VAL A 68 -21.80 -20.40 -0.45
CA VAL A 68 -20.61 -19.86 0.26
C VAL A 68 -19.45 -19.60 -0.69
N TRP A 69 -19.31 -20.39 -1.76
CA TRP A 69 -18.32 -20.16 -2.81
C TRP A 69 -18.40 -18.77 -3.45
N VAL A 70 -19.59 -18.15 -3.56
CA VAL A 70 -19.75 -16.80 -4.16
C VAL A 70 -19.03 -15.75 -3.31
N PHE A 71 -19.15 -15.85 -1.99
CA PHE A 71 -18.47 -14.94 -1.06
C PHE A 71 -16.95 -15.11 -1.15
N SER A 72 -16.47 -16.35 -1.26
CA SER A 72 -15.05 -16.64 -1.44
C SER A 72 -14.50 -16.10 -2.77
N VAL A 73 -15.25 -16.25 -3.87
CA VAL A 73 -14.86 -15.68 -5.18
C VAL A 73 -14.84 -14.15 -5.15
N LEU A 74 -15.84 -13.51 -4.55
CA LEU A 74 -15.86 -12.05 -4.40
C LEU A 74 -14.69 -11.54 -3.55
N GLY A 75 -14.32 -12.29 -2.51
CA GLY A 75 -13.16 -12.00 -1.68
C GLY A 75 -11.84 -12.10 -2.46
N ILE A 76 -11.68 -13.12 -3.32
CA ILE A 76 -10.53 -13.26 -4.22
C ILE A 76 -10.46 -12.09 -5.21
N LEU A 77 -11.59 -11.71 -5.83
CA LEU A 77 -11.64 -10.56 -6.74
C LEU A 77 -11.22 -9.28 -6.03
N CYS A 78 -11.68 -9.08 -4.79
CA CYS A 78 -11.29 -7.93 -3.98
C CYS A 78 -9.79 -7.96 -3.63
N ALA A 79 -9.25 -9.13 -3.27
CA ALA A 79 -7.83 -9.29 -2.96
C ALA A 79 -6.95 -8.96 -4.18
N LEU A 80 -7.33 -9.42 -5.39
CA LEU A 80 -6.63 -9.09 -6.63
C LEU A 80 -6.70 -7.61 -6.95
N PHE A 81 -7.87 -7.00 -6.77
CA PHE A 81 -8.05 -5.56 -6.96
C PHE A 81 -7.22 -4.74 -5.97
N GLY A 82 -7.20 -5.13 -4.69
CA GLY A 82 -6.37 -4.54 -3.66
C GLY A 82 -4.89 -4.63 -3.99
N LEU A 83 -4.42 -5.81 -4.41
CA LEU A 83 -3.04 -6.04 -4.83
C LEU A 83 -2.63 -5.11 -5.99
N TYR A 84 -3.49 -4.98 -7.01
CA TYR A 84 -3.24 -4.08 -8.13
C TYR A 84 -3.07 -2.63 -7.69
N ILE A 85 -3.99 -2.11 -6.86
CA ILE A 85 -3.90 -0.74 -6.35
C ILE A 85 -2.62 -0.55 -5.55
N MET A 86 -2.27 -1.48 -4.66
CA MET A 86 -1.07 -1.36 -3.83
C MET A 86 0.22 -1.33 -4.66
N ILE A 87 0.31 -2.13 -5.73
CA ILE A 87 1.47 -2.10 -6.63
C ILE A 87 1.58 -0.75 -7.35
N VAL A 88 0.46 -0.21 -7.83
CA VAL A 88 0.44 1.10 -8.52
C VAL A 88 0.87 2.22 -7.57
N GLU A 89 0.36 2.21 -6.35
CA GLU A 89 0.65 3.25 -5.36
C GLU A 89 2.09 3.18 -4.86
N ASN A 90 2.62 1.98 -4.67
CA ASN A 90 4.03 1.82 -4.33
C ASN A 90 4.98 2.31 -5.45
N LYS A 91 4.59 2.15 -6.73
CA LYS A 91 5.34 2.75 -7.85
C LYS A 91 5.34 4.29 -7.76
N LYS A 92 4.22 4.92 -7.41
CA LYS A 92 4.14 6.38 -7.23
C LYS A 92 5.07 6.86 -6.12
N ILE A 93 5.07 6.18 -4.97
CA ILE A 93 5.98 6.49 -3.86
C ILE A 93 7.45 6.35 -4.30
N THR A 94 7.75 5.32 -5.10
CA THR A 94 9.11 5.11 -5.64
C THR A 94 9.55 6.25 -6.57
N TYR A 95 8.64 6.77 -7.42
CA TYR A 95 8.97 7.91 -8.28
C TYR A 95 9.23 9.19 -7.48
N ILE A 96 8.48 9.42 -6.40
CA ILE A 96 8.70 10.57 -5.51
C ILE A 96 10.04 10.43 -4.78
N ASP A 97 10.37 9.24 -4.27
CA ASP A 97 11.67 8.99 -3.63
C ASP A 97 12.83 9.21 -4.62
N ASN A 98 12.67 8.78 -5.87
CA ASN A 98 13.66 9.03 -6.92
C ASN A 98 13.80 10.52 -7.24
N ALA A 99 12.70 11.25 -7.40
CA ALA A 99 12.72 12.70 -7.63
C ALA A 99 13.40 13.45 -6.48
N TYR A 100 13.10 13.07 -5.24
CA TYR A 100 13.75 13.60 -4.05
C TYR A 100 15.26 13.38 -4.06
N ARG A 101 15.72 12.17 -4.43
CA ARG A 101 17.15 11.85 -4.53
C ARG A 101 17.87 12.59 -5.65
N VAL A 102 17.20 12.87 -6.77
CA VAL A 102 17.77 13.68 -7.84
C VAL A 102 18.04 15.09 -7.32
N LEU A 103 17.05 15.71 -6.66
CA LEU A 103 17.19 17.04 -6.05
C LEU A 103 18.27 17.08 -4.96
N GLU A 104 18.38 16.04 -4.14
CA GLU A 104 19.44 15.91 -3.14
C GLU A 104 20.84 15.86 -3.77
N ASN A 105 20.99 15.23 -4.93
CA ASN A 105 22.26 15.16 -5.65
C ASN A 105 22.60 16.46 -6.39
N GLU A 106 21.62 17.29 -6.74
CA GLU A 106 21.84 18.61 -7.35
C GLU A 106 22.30 19.67 -6.35
N LEU A 107 22.05 19.46 -5.04
CA LEU A 107 22.53 20.35 -3.99
C LEU A 107 24.07 20.33 -3.86
N PRO A 108 24.71 21.50 -3.62
CA PRO A 108 26.13 21.59 -3.34
C PRO A 108 26.49 20.74 -2.11
N GLU A 109 27.68 20.10 -2.10
CA GLU A 109 28.11 19.21 -1.00
C GLU A 109 28.02 19.84 0.39
N LYS A 110 28.16 21.17 0.50
CA LYS A 110 28.01 21.91 1.76
C LYS A 110 26.61 21.86 2.37
N TYR A 111 25.58 21.61 1.56
CA TYR A 111 24.17 21.59 1.96
C TYR A 111 23.55 20.19 1.86
N ARG A 112 24.31 19.18 1.40
CA ARG A 112 23.84 17.80 1.39
C ARG A 112 23.71 17.30 2.82
N VAL A 113 22.51 16.86 3.19
CA VAL A 113 22.27 16.21 4.48
C VAL A 113 23.10 14.92 4.48
N GLU A 114 23.91 14.70 5.51
CA GLU A 114 24.66 13.44 5.67
C GLU A 114 23.71 12.26 5.43
N LYS A 115 24.01 11.44 4.42
CA LYS A 115 23.19 10.31 3.99
C LYS A 115 22.63 9.58 5.21
N MET A 116 21.34 9.73 5.47
CA MET A 116 20.65 8.76 6.30
C MET A 116 20.72 7.43 5.54
N LYS A 117 21.64 6.56 5.97
CA LYS A 117 21.92 5.20 5.44
C LYS A 117 20.70 4.26 5.40
N LYS A 118 19.47 4.74 5.60
CA LYS A 118 18.23 3.96 5.60
C LYS A 118 17.69 3.76 4.18
N SER A 119 18.50 3.01 3.45
CA SER A 119 18.22 1.96 2.48
C SER A 119 16.91 1.98 1.66
N PRO A 120 16.99 1.86 0.32
CA PRO A 120 15.87 1.47 -0.57
C PRO A 120 15.23 0.11 -0.23
N ALA A 121 15.74 -0.63 0.77
CA ALA A 121 15.14 -1.87 1.25
C ALA A 121 13.70 -1.71 1.76
N ARG A 122 13.32 -0.56 2.35
CA ARG A 122 11.95 -0.38 2.87
C ARG A 122 10.85 -0.54 1.80
N LEU A 123 11.08 0.00 0.60
CA LEU A 123 10.13 -0.08 -0.52
C LEU A 123 10.00 -1.49 -1.11
N ARG A 124 11.11 -2.24 -1.18
CA ARG A 124 11.10 -3.63 -1.63
C ARG A 124 10.41 -4.55 -0.63
N THR A 125 10.63 -4.32 0.67
CA THR A 125 9.93 -5.07 1.74
C THR A 125 8.42 -4.85 1.67
N ASN A 126 7.95 -3.64 1.36
CA ASN A 126 6.51 -3.35 1.24
C ASN A 126 5.84 -4.12 0.09
N ASN A 127 6.48 -4.24 -1.08
CA ASN A 127 5.93 -5.02 -2.20
C ASN A 127 5.83 -6.51 -1.87
N VAL A 128 6.89 -7.09 -1.30
CA VAL A 128 6.89 -8.51 -0.92
C VAL A 128 5.81 -8.77 0.12
N LEU A 129 5.68 -7.89 1.12
CA LEU A 129 4.67 -8.01 2.16
C LEU A 129 3.24 -7.91 1.59
N CYS A 130 3.00 -6.98 0.66
CA CYS A 130 1.70 -6.88 -0.02
C CYS A 130 1.37 -8.15 -0.81
N VAL A 131 2.31 -8.64 -1.62
CA VAL A 131 2.10 -9.87 -2.42
C VAL A 131 1.82 -11.05 -1.51
N VAL A 132 2.62 -11.23 -0.45
CA VAL A 132 2.45 -12.36 0.49
C VAL A 132 1.09 -12.31 1.17
N ILE A 133 0.66 -11.15 1.68
CA ILE A 133 -0.62 -11.04 2.39
C ILE A 133 -1.81 -11.30 1.46
N PHE A 134 -1.85 -10.69 0.28
CA PHE A 134 -2.95 -10.95 -0.66
C PHE A 134 -2.94 -12.39 -1.18
N LEU A 135 -1.76 -13.00 -1.35
CA LEU A 135 -1.65 -14.41 -1.73
C LEU A 135 -2.17 -15.33 -0.63
N VAL A 136 -1.85 -15.05 0.64
CA VAL A 136 -2.41 -15.78 1.79
C VAL A 136 -3.93 -15.66 1.83
N ILE A 137 -4.49 -14.47 1.59
CA ILE A 137 -5.96 -14.28 1.55
C ILE A 137 -6.57 -15.13 0.43
N ILE A 138 -5.97 -15.12 -0.77
CA ILE A 138 -6.44 -15.93 -1.90
C ILE A 138 -6.41 -17.43 -1.55
N LEU A 139 -5.31 -17.91 -0.96
CA LEU A 139 -5.21 -19.30 -0.51
C LEU A 139 -6.27 -19.65 0.54
N LEU A 140 -6.50 -18.77 1.51
CA LEU A 140 -7.53 -18.94 2.52
C LEU A 140 -8.93 -19.02 1.90
N SER A 141 -9.25 -18.16 0.93
CA SER A 141 -10.53 -18.21 0.20
C SER A 141 -10.66 -19.50 -0.62
N ILE A 142 -9.58 -20.01 -1.22
CA ILE A 142 -9.59 -21.30 -1.94
C ILE A 142 -9.84 -22.46 -0.96
N VAL A 143 -9.15 -22.47 0.18
CA VAL A 143 -9.37 -23.48 1.22
C VAL A 143 -10.82 -23.47 1.69
N ASN A 144 -11.42 -22.28 1.85
CA ASN A 144 -12.82 -22.14 2.23
C ASN A 144 -13.79 -22.76 1.20
N ILE A 145 -13.52 -22.56 -0.09
CA ILE A 145 -14.26 -23.21 -1.17
C ILE A 145 -14.10 -24.73 -1.09
N VAL A 146 -12.87 -25.23 -0.96
CA VAL A 146 -12.60 -26.68 -0.91
C VAL A 146 -13.25 -27.32 0.31
N SER A 147 -13.26 -26.66 1.47
CA SER A 147 -13.91 -27.19 2.67
C SER A 147 -15.43 -27.32 2.51
N GLU A 148 -16.08 -26.44 1.74
CA GLU A 148 -17.51 -26.53 1.45
C GLU A 148 -17.85 -27.73 0.54
N TYR A 149 -16.92 -28.15 -0.32
CA TYR A 149 -17.15 -29.26 -1.27
C TYR A 149 -16.62 -30.61 -0.80
N CYS A 150 -15.68 -30.64 0.15
CA CYS A 150 -15.07 -31.87 0.68
C CYS A 150 -15.65 -32.35 2.02
N PHE A 151 -16.47 -31.53 2.69
CA PHE A 151 -17.18 -31.85 3.94
C PHE A 151 -18.65 -31.48 3.83
#